data_AF-A0AA36UL78-F1
#
_entry.id   AF-A0AA36UL78-F1
#
_cell.length_a   1.000
_cell.length_b   1.000
_cell.length_c   1.000
_cell.angle_alpha   90.00
_cell.angle_beta   90.00
_cell.angle_gamma   90.00
#
_symmetry.space_group_name_H-M   'P 1'
#
loop_
_entity.id
_entity.type
_entity.pdbx_description
1 polymer ?
#
loop_
_entity_poly.entity_id
_entity_poly.type
_entity_poly.pdbx_seq_one_letter_code
_entity_poly.pdbx_strand_id
1 'polypeptide(L)'
;MKKLFFVLLGLTSLNVYAADPTYDATRGALQNNSALCQYGYNPNCASSRQHQRKQPTEIVNINVPSKYGALAVNLKTGISGGALDMDSRAAAEREAIRTCEREGSNKPCVIAASVRNGCIAVAQGNKGKILKTFYGMKEPGLAETEALRKCRAAGVSGCKIVVSEGCSMPKF
;
A
#
# COMPACT_ATOMS: atom_id res chain seq x y z
N MET A 1 -62.48 12.69 -63.93
CA MET A 1 -63.31 13.90 -64.08
C MET A 1 -63.85 14.30 -62.72
N LYS A 2 -63.82 15.61 -62.38
CA LYS A 2 -64.55 16.29 -61.29
C LYS A 2 -64.07 15.99 -59.84
N LYS A 3 -63.78 16.94 -58.94
CA LYS A 3 -63.71 18.41 -58.93
C LYS A 3 -62.75 18.83 -57.79
N LEU A 4 -61.94 19.86 -58.03
CA LEU A 4 -61.37 20.74 -57.01
C LEU A 4 -62.49 21.52 -56.30
N PHE A 5 -62.37 21.70 -54.98
CA PHE A 5 -62.93 22.78 -54.13
C PHE A 5 -62.54 22.39 -52.68
N PHE A 6 -62.00 23.20 -51.76
CA PHE A 6 -61.98 24.64 -51.55
C PHE A 6 -60.68 25.00 -50.78
N VAL A 7 -60.08 26.13 -51.13
CA VAL A 7 -59.05 26.85 -50.35
C VAL A 7 -59.78 27.77 -49.38
N LEU A 8 -59.57 27.63 -48.06
CA LEU A 8 -59.41 28.72 -47.07
C LEU A 8 -59.32 28.15 -45.64
N LEU A 9 -58.67 28.91 -44.75
CA LEU A 9 -58.39 28.68 -43.31
C LEU A 9 -57.04 27.99 -43.09
N GLY A 10 -56.02 28.61 -42.49
CA GLY A 10 -55.89 29.92 -41.86
C GLY A 10 -54.50 29.93 -41.22
N LEU A 11 -53.73 30.99 -41.45
CA LEU A 11 -52.47 31.24 -40.76
C LEU A 11 -52.77 31.48 -39.28
N THR A 12 -52.74 30.43 -38.47
CA THR A 12 -52.71 30.57 -37.00
C THR A 12 -51.56 29.74 -36.46
N SER A 13 -50.35 30.30 -36.52
CA SER A 13 -49.25 29.88 -35.66
C SER A 13 -49.53 30.38 -34.24
N LEU A 14 -50.39 29.67 -33.52
CA LEU A 14 -50.57 29.88 -32.08
C LEU A 14 -49.45 29.11 -31.37
N ASN A 15 -48.32 29.79 -31.15
CA ASN A 15 -47.42 29.41 -30.07
C ASN A 15 -48.13 29.72 -28.75
N VAL A 16 -49.00 28.81 -28.32
CA VAL A 16 -49.54 28.82 -26.96
C VAL A 16 -48.38 28.43 -26.04
N TYR A 17 -47.59 29.43 -25.64
CA TYR A 17 -46.84 29.31 -24.40
C TYR A 17 -47.90 29.30 -23.29
N ALA A 18 -48.23 28.11 -22.82
CA ALA A 18 -48.98 27.94 -21.59
C ALA A 18 -48.16 28.63 -20.49
N ALA A 19 -48.62 29.80 -20.04
CA ALA A 19 -48.14 30.38 -18.80
C ALA A 19 -48.51 29.39 -17.70
N ASP A 20 -47.48 28.83 -17.05
CA ASP A 20 -47.62 27.94 -15.90
C ASP A 20 -48.52 28.63 -14.85
N PRO A 21 -49.64 28.04 -14.40
CA PRO A 21 -50.67 28.71 -13.61
C PRO A 21 -50.26 28.97 -12.14
N THR A 22 -48.97 28.90 -11.82
CA THR A 22 -48.46 28.90 -10.45
C THR A 22 -47.98 30.30 -9.99
N TYR A 23 -48.71 31.35 -10.34
CA TYR A 23 -48.46 32.70 -9.82
C TYR A 23 -49.12 32.90 -8.44
N ASP A 24 -48.44 32.45 -7.39
CA ASP A 24 -48.76 32.81 -6.00
C ASP A 24 -47.80 33.92 -5.54
N ALA A 25 -48.29 35.16 -5.55
CA ALA A 25 -47.54 36.36 -5.18
C ALA A 25 -47.08 36.37 -3.71
N THR A 26 -47.64 35.53 -2.84
CA THR A 26 -47.22 35.46 -1.43
C THR A 26 -45.99 34.58 -1.21
N ARG A 27 -45.62 33.74 -2.19
CA ARG A 27 -44.54 32.74 -2.06
C ARG A 27 -43.40 32.94 -3.06
N GLY A 28 -43.45 34.01 -3.87
CA GLY A 28 -42.41 34.38 -4.84
C GLY A 28 -42.37 33.46 -6.07
N ALA A 29 -42.73 34.00 -7.24
CA ALA A 29 -42.87 33.22 -8.48
C ALA A 29 -41.60 32.46 -8.93
N LEU A 30 -40.39 32.98 -8.62
CA LEU A 30 -39.13 32.29 -8.95
C LEU A 30 -38.88 31.03 -8.11
N GLN A 31 -39.39 30.99 -6.87
CA GLN A 31 -39.07 29.92 -5.93
C GLN A 31 -39.87 28.64 -6.18
N ASN A 32 -40.91 28.67 -7.02
CA ASN A 32 -41.75 27.50 -7.31
C ASN A 32 -41.70 27.05 -8.78
N ASN A 33 -40.97 27.75 -9.64
CA ASN A 33 -40.86 27.37 -11.04
C ASN A 33 -39.94 26.14 -11.22
N SER A 34 -40.50 25.02 -11.62
CA SER A 34 -39.78 23.75 -11.82
C SER A 34 -38.73 23.81 -12.94
N ALA A 35 -38.90 24.67 -13.95
CA ALA A 35 -37.92 24.86 -15.02
C ALA A 35 -36.61 25.50 -14.51
N LEU A 36 -36.66 26.24 -13.40
CA LEU A 36 -35.48 26.84 -12.77
C LEU A 36 -34.66 25.85 -11.93
N CYS A 37 -35.15 24.62 -11.72
CA CYS A 37 -34.40 23.56 -11.04
C CYS A 37 -33.11 23.20 -11.78
N GLN A 38 -33.15 23.17 -13.12
CA GLN A 38 -31.98 22.82 -13.93
C GLN A 38 -30.84 23.84 -13.79
N TYR A 39 -31.17 25.09 -13.53
CA TYR A 39 -30.22 26.19 -13.39
C TYR A 39 -29.85 26.46 -11.91
N GLY A 40 -30.41 25.70 -10.96
CA GLY A 40 -30.10 25.83 -9.54
C GLY A 40 -30.69 27.08 -8.86
N TYR A 41 -31.61 27.79 -9.52
CA TYR A 41 -32.22 29.03 -9.01
C TYR A 41 -33.54 28.82 -8.26
N ASN A 42 -34.05 27.59 -8.22
CA ASN A 42 -35.22 27.25 -7.41
C ASN A 42 -34.77 26.42 -6.17
N PRO A 43 -34.92 26.97 -4.95
CA PRO A 43 -34.51 26.32 -3.71
C PRO A 43 -35.44 25.19 -3.25
N ASN A 44 -36.67 25.13 -3.78
CA ASN A 44 -37.68 24.10 -3.46
C ASN A 44 -37.53 22.84 -4.31
N CYS A 45 -36.63 22.84 -5.30
CA CYS A 45 -36.29 21.63 -6.03
C CYS A 45 -35.65 20.63 -5.08
N ALA A 46 -36.23 19.43 -4.99
CA ALA A 46 -35.59 18.32 -4.31
C ALA A 46 -34.19 18.16 -4.93
N SER A 47 -33.15 18.44 -4.13
CA SER A 47 -31.79 18.34 -4.63
C SER A 47 -31.57 16.89 -5.06
N SER A 48 -31.35 16.68 -6.36
CA SER A 48 -30.86 15.42 -6.92
C SER A 48 -29.52 14.98 -6.30
N ARG A 49 -28.91 15.83 -5.46
CA ARG A 49 -27.76 15.52 -4.59
C ARG A 49 -28.02 14.36 -3.62
N GLN A 50 -29.27 14.01 -3.30
CA GLN A 50 -29.56 12.81 -2.49
C GLN A 50 -29.32 11.50 -3.25
N HIS A 51 -29.16 11.53 -4.58
CA HIS A 51 -28.85 10.35 -5.41
C HIS A 51 -27.39 10.24 -5.83
N GLN A 52 -26.46 11.03 -5.26
CA GLN A 52 -25.08 10.55 -5.13
C GLN A 52 -25.07 9.50 -4.04
N ARG A 53 -25.53 8.30 -4.45
CA ARG A 53 -25.40 7.03 -3.77
C ARG A 53 -24.02 7.02 -3.11
N LYS A 54 -24.00 7.00 -1.77
CA LYS A 54 -22.84 6.50 -1.03
C LYS A 54 -22.65 5.07 -1.50
N GLN A 55 -21.94 4.86 -2.61
CA GLN A 55 -21.41 3.55 -2.98
C GLN A 55 -20.55 3.16 -1.78
N PRO A 56 -20.88 2.09 -1.04
CA PRO A 56 -19.98 1.59 -0.03
C PRO A 56 -18.68 1.25 -0.76
N THR A 57 -17.56 1.88 -0.41
CA THR A 57 -16.26 1.35 -0.81
C THR A 57 -16.18 -0.06 -0.25
N GLU A 58 -16.18 -1.06 -1.13
CA GLU A 58 -15.96 -2.45 -0.75
C GLU A 58 -14.53 -2.56 -0.20
N ILE A 59 -14.40 -2.73 1.11
CA ILE A 59 -13.11 -2.92 1.76
C ILE A 59 -12.72 -4.38 1.56
N VAL A 60 -11.88 -4.65 0.57
CA VAL A 60 -11.30 -5.98 0.35
C VAL A 60 -10.10 -6.14 1.28
N ASN A 61 -10.21 -7.03 2.27
CA ASN A 61 -9.09 -7.38 3.15
C ASN A 61 -8.21 -8.43 2.46
N ILE A 62 -7.05 -8.00 1.97
CA ILE A 62 -6.04 -8.91 1.41
C ILE A 62 -5.11 -9.35 2.54
N ASN A 63 -5.11 -10.65 2.84
CA ASN A 63 -4.12 -11.23 3.75
C ASN A 63 -2.81 -11.43 2.99
N VAL A 64 -1.75 -10.75 3.41
CA VAL A 64 -0.42 -10.96 2.84
C VAL A 64 0.46 -11.70 3.85
N PRO A 65 0.81 -12.97 3.55
CA PRO A 65 1.61 -13.79 4.42
C PRO A 65 2.97 -13.15 4.71
N SER A 66 3.38 -13.23 5.97
CA SER A 66 4.70 -12.80 6.38
C SER A 66 5.81 -13.63 5.78
N LYS A 67 6.95 -12.98 5.59
CA LYS A 67 8.20 -13.62 5.17
C LYS A 67 9.24 -13.55 6.28
N TYR A 68 10.07 -14.57 6.37
CA TYR A 68 11.03 -14.76 7.44
C TYR A 68 12.42 -14.97 6.87
N GLY A 69 13.40 -14.37 7.54
CA GLY A 69 14.81 -14.53 7.23
C GLY A 69 15.59 -14.96 8.47
N ALA A 70 16.69 -15.68 8.28
CA ALA A 70 17.58 -16.06 9.36
C ALA A 70 19.03 -16.13 8.88
N LEU A 71 19.94 -15.98 9.83
CA LEU A 71 21.38 -16.09 9.64
C LEU A 71 21.94 -17.03 10.70
N ALA A 72 22.73 -18.01 10.29
CA ALA A 72 23.46 -18.92 11.15
C ALA A 72 24.97 -18.73 10.96
N VAL A 73 25.74 -19.07 11.99
CA VAL A 73 27.20 -18.94 12.00
C VAL A 73 27.84 -20.10 12.75
N ASN A 74 29.00 -20.54 12.27
CA ASN A 74 29.89 -21.38 13.06
C ASN A 74 30.78 -20.47 13.92
N LEU A 75 30.65 -20.57 15.24
CA LEU A 75 31.37 -19.70 16.18
C LEU A 75 32.90 -19.89 16.17
N LYS A 76 33.40 -21.04 15.68
CA LYS A 76 34.84 -21.31 15.59
C LYS A 76 35.45 -20.74 14.31
N THR A 77 34.79 -20.96 13.17
CA THR A 77 35.33 -20.57 11.86
C THR A 77 34.88 -19.17 11.43
N GLY A 78 33.80 -18.64 12.00
CA GLY A 78 33.17 -17.40 11.58
C GLY A 78 32.41 -17.50 10.26
N ILE A 79 32.39 -18.67 9.61
CA ILE A 79 31.64 -18.89 8.37
C ILE A 79 30.14 -18.86 8.70
N SER A 80 29.41 -18.03 7.96
CA SER A 80 27.96 -17.87 8.09
C SER A 80 27.21 -18.41 6.86
N GLY A 81 25.94 -18.74 7.07
CA GLY A 81 24.97 -19.05 6.02
C GLY A 81 23.61 -18.47 6.39
N GLY A 82 22.83 -18.09 5.39
CA GLY A 82 21.56 -17.40 5.58
C GLY A 82 20.43 -18.04 4.79
N ALA A 83 19.21 -17.61 5.13
CA ALA A 83 17.98 -17.95 4.46
C ALA A 83 17.08 -16.72 4.45
N LEU A 84 16.45 -16.44 3.31
CA LEU A 84 15.53 -15.32 3.13
C LEU A 84 14.23 -15.82 2.49
N ASP A 85 13.17 -15.02 2.58
CA ASP A 85 11.87 -15.22 1.94
C ASP A 85 11.15 -16.54 2.33
N MET A 86 11.45 -17.07 3.51
CA MET A 86 10.86 -18.32 4.01
C MET A 86 9.48 -18.08 4.60
N ASP A 87 8.60 -19.08 4.54
CA ASP A 87 7.19 -18.97 4.96
C ASP A 87 6.99 -19.05 6.48
N SER A 88 8.02 -19.44 7.23
CA SER A 88 7.99 -19.46 8.69
C SER A 88 9.37 -19.22 9.28
N ARG A 89 9.40 -18.77 10.54
CA ARG A 89 10.65 -18.63 11.31
C ARG A 89 11.41 -19.96 11.40
N ALA A 90 10.71 -21.06 11.65
CA ALA A 90 11.31 -22.39 11.76
C ALA A 90 11.94 -22.86 10.43
N ALA A 91 11.28 -22.56 9.30
CA ALA A 91 11.84 -22.83 7.98
C ALA A 91 13.09 -21.99 7.72
N ALA A 92 13.06 -20.69 8.05
CA ALA A 92 14.22 -19.81 7.93
C ALA A 92 15.41 -20.28 8.75
N GLU A 93 15.19 -20.60 10.03
CA GLU A 93 16.25 -21.06 10.93
C GLU A 93 16.86 -22.39 10.46
N ARG A 94 16.01 -23.36 10.06
CA ARG A 94 16.48 -24.65 9.52
C ARG A 94 17.31 -24.47 8.25
N GLU A 95 16.83 -23.65 7.33
CA GLU A 95 17.52 -23.34 6.08
C GLU A 95 18.88 -22.67 6.35
N ALA A 96 18.91 -21.66 7.22
CA ALA A 96 20.13 -20.93 7.54
C ALA A 96 21.19 -21.85 8.14
N ILE A 97 20.81 -22.77 9.04
CA ILE A 97 21.72 -23.80 9.55
C ILE A 97 22.23 -24.69 8.41
N ARG A 98 21.34 -25.21 7.56
CA ARG A 98 21.75 -26.09 6.44
C ARG A 98 22.76 -25.40 5.53
N THR A 99 22.50 -24.15 5.14
CA THR A 99 23.38 -23.34 4.31
C THR A 99 24.71 -23.05 5.00
N CYS A 100 24.68 -22.76 6.30
CA CYS A 100 25.88 -22.53 7.08
C CYS A 100 26.76 -23.78 7.20
N GLU A 101 26.15 -24.95 7.42
CA GLU A 101 26.87 -26.20 7.66
C GLU A 101 27.53 -26.77 6.40
N ARG A 102 27.13 -26.35 5.19
CA ARG A 102 27.71 -26.79 3.90
C ARG A 102 27.87 -28.30 3.82
N GLU A 103 26.74 -29.01 3.93
CA GLU A 103 26.68 -30.48 3.93
C GLU A 103 27.49 -31.15 5.06
N GLY A 104 27.80 -30.41 6.13
CA GLY A 104 28.50 -30.90 7.31
C GLY A 104 29.94 -30.42 7.45
N SER A 105 30.54 -29.89 6.38
CA SER A 105 31.93 -29.41 6.39
C SER A 105 32.18 -28.22 7.34
N ASN A 106 31.13 -27.50 7.74
CA ASN A 106 31.22 -26.36 8.65
C ASN A 106 30.36 -26.52 9.91
N LYS A 107 30.09 -27.77 10.35
CA LYS A 107 29.38 -28.03 11.62
C LYS A 107 30.22 -27.69 12.86
N PRO A 108 29.58 -27.36 14.00
CA PRO A 108 28.17 -27.01 14.16
C PRO A 108 27.91 -25.53 13.88
N CYS A 109 26.78 -25.23 13.23
CA CYS A 109 26.28 -23.86 13.08
C CYS A 109 25.15 -23.57 14.07
N VAL A 110 25.07 -22.32 14.53
CA VAL A 110 24.01 -21.83 15.42
C VAL A 110 23.34 -20.59 14.84
N ILE A 111 22.07 -20.36 15.17
CA ILE A 111 21.33 -19.16 14.75
C ILE A 111 21.92 -17.93 15.43
N ALA A 112 22.28 -16.94 14.61
CA ALA A 112 22.81 -15.65 15.05
C ALA A 112 21.77 -14.53 15.02
N ALA A 113 20.88 -14.55 14.02
CA ALA A 113 19.82 -13.56 13.85
C ALA A 113 18.63 -14.15 13.10
N SER A 114 17.41 -13.68 13.40
CA SER A 114 16.21 -13.98 12.62
C SER A 114 15.24 -12.80 12.61
N VAL A 115 14.53 -12.62 11.50
CA VAL A 115 13.62 -11.49 11.26
C VAL A 115 12.29 -11.99 10.67
N ARG A 116 11.23 -11.21 10.91
CA ARG A 116 9.91 -11.34 10.27
C ARG A 116 9.61 -10.01 9.59
N ASN A 117 9.30 -10.02 8.30
CA ASN A 117 9.04 -8.81 7.51
C ASN A 117 10.15 -7.76 7.67
N GLY A 118 11.41 -8.17 7.53
CA GLY A 118 12.56 -7.32 7.80
C GLY A 118 13.84 -7.82 7.17
N CYS A 119 14.94 -7.14 7.45
CA CYS A 119 16.22 -7.34 6.81
C CYS A 119 17.33 -7.57 7.82
N ILE A 120 18.34 -8.33 7.42
CA ILE A 120 19.54 -8.63 8.20
C ILE A 120 20.76 -8.12 7.46
N ALA A 121 21.66 -7.44 8.15
CA ALA A 121 23.00 -7.12 7.68
C ALA A 121 24.02 -7.38 8.79
N VAL A 122 25.28 -7.56 8.42
CA VAL A 122 26.35 -7.85 9.39
C VAL A 122 27.52 -6.92 9.19
N ALA A 123 27.92 -6.25 10.27
CA ALA A 123 29.16 -5.50 10.36
C ALA A 123 30.16 -6.25 11.26
N GLN A 124 31.44 -6.13 10.94
CA GLN A 124 32.53 -6.60 11.78
C GLN A 124 33.53 -5.48 12.08
N GLY A 125 34.14 -5.54 13.26
CA GLY A 125 35.23 -4.65 13.66
C GLY A 125 36.16 -5.35 14.64
N ASN A 126 37.32 -4.74 14.91
CA ASN A 126 38.38 -5.32 15.73
C ASN A 126 38.51 -4.63 17.08
N LYS A 127 38.59 -5.41 18.15
CA LYS A 127 39.02 -4.96 19.48
C LYS A 127 40.38 -5.59 19.76
N GLY A 128 41.46 -4.88 19.40
CA GLY A 128 42.80 -5.46 19.36
C GLY A 128 42.86 -6.59 18.32
N LYS A 129 43.24 -7.80 18.74
CA LYS A 129 43.28 -9.01 17.89
C LYS A 129 41.93 -9.75 17.80
N ILE A 130 40.90 -9.29 18.53
CA ILE A 130 39.61 -9.98 18.62
C ILE A 130 38.63 -9.38 17.61
N LEU A 131 38.19 -10.19 16.64
CA LEU A 131 37.10 -9.84 15.74
C LEU A 131 35.76 -9.85 16.48
N LYS A 132 34.97 -8.78 16.31
CA LYS A 132 33.62 -8.64 16.87
C LYS A 132 32.61 -8.48 15.74
N THR A 133 31.48 -9.17 15.86
CA THR A 133 30.41 -9.19 14.88
C THR A 133 29.17 -8.48 15.43
N PHE A 134 28.53 -7.67 14.60
CA PHE A 134 27.36 -6.86 14.95
C PHE A 134 26.28 -7.03 13.89
N TYR A 135 25.06 -7.32 14.34
CA TYR A 135 23.92 -7.60 13.47
C TYR A 135 22.99 -6.39 13.41
N GLY A 136 22.66 -5.96 12.19
CA GLY A 136 21.55 -5.07 11.90
C GLY A 136 20.32 -5.89 11.56
N MET A 137 19.20 -5.57 12.18
CA MET A 137 17.91 -6.25 12.05
C MET A 137 16.81 -5.20 11.99
N LYS A 138 16.56 -4.67 10.79
CA LYS A 138 15.71 -3.50 10.59
C LYS A 138 14.89 -3.60 9.30
N GLU A 139 14.04 -2.60 9.07
CA GLU A 139 13.32 -2.42 7.83
C GLU A 139 14.30 -2.22 6.64
N PRO A 140 13.85 -2.44 5.39
CA PRO A 140 14.70 -2.26 4.20
C PRO A 140 15.41 -0.91 4.16
N GLY A 141 16.69 -0.93 3.80
CA GLY A 141 17.58 0.23 3.72
C GLY A 141 18.21 0.66 5.04
N LEU A 142 17.88 0.01 6.17
CA LEU A 142 18.35 0.41 7.49
C LEU A 142 19.22 -0.63 8.20
N ALA A 143 19.27 -1.88 7.73
CA ALA A 143 19.98 -2.93 8.45
C ALA A 143 21.50 -2.70 8.46
N GLU A 144 22.11 -2.34 7.33
CA GLU A 144 23.55 -2.05 7.27
C GLU A 144 23.93 -0.85 8.16
N THR A 145 23.13 0.22 8.10
CA THR A 145 23.31 1.40 8.94
C THR A 145 23.24 1.04 10.42
N GLU A 146 22.28 0.19 10.81
CA GLU A 146 22.16 -0.27 12.19
C GLU A 146 23.37 -1.13 12.62
N ALA A 147 23.83 -2.04 11.75
CA ALA A 147 24.98 -2.89 12.02
C ALA A 147 26.26 -2.05 12.23
N LEU A 148 26.51 -1.07 11.35
CA LEU A 148 27.63 -0.14 11.48
C LEU A 148 27.50 0.75 12.71
N ARG A 149 26.30 1.25 13.03
CA ARG A 149 26.04 2.03 14.23
C ARG A 149 26.37 1.24 15.49
N LYS A 150 25.91 -0.02 15.59
CA LYS A 150 26.23 -0.92 16.70
C LYS A 150 27.73 -1.18 16.81
N CYS A 151 28.39 -1.41 15.68
CA CYS A 151 29.84 -1.60 15.63
C CYS A 151 30.59 -0.37 16.16
N ARG A 152 30.28 0.83 15.66
CA ARG A 152 30.92 2.09 16.10
C ARG A 152 30.64 2.39 17.58
N ALA A 153 29.41 2.17 18.03
CA ALA A 153 29.02 2.37 19.42
C ALA A 153 29.78 1.44 20.40
N ALA A 154 30.25 0.29 19.92
CA ALA A 154 31.07 -0.63 20.72
C ALA A 154 32.55 -0.18 20.83
N GLY A 155 32.95 0.92 20.18
CA GLY A 155 34.31 1.45 20.23
C GLY A 155 35.37 0.54 19.59
N VAL A 156 34.97 -0.32 18.66
CA VAL A 156 35.90 -1.18 17.91
C VAL A 156 36.38 -0.48 16.64
N SER A 157 37.59 -0.80 16.18
CA SER A 157 38.17 -0.20 14.98
C SER A 157 37.83 -1.00 13.72
N GLY A 158 37.87 -0.34 12.55
CA GLY A 158 37.71 -1.03 11.27
C GLY A 158 36.31 -1.60 10.99
N CYS A 159 35.26 -0.95 11.51
CA CYS A 159 33.88 -1.33 11.25
C CYS A 159 33.56 -1.35 9.75
N LYS A 160 33.25 -2.54 9.21
CA LYS A 160 32.88 -2.75 7.81
C LYS A 160 31.73 -3.74 7.69
N ILE A 161 30.90 -3.58 6.65
CA ILE A 161 29.90 -4.57 6.27
C ILE A 161 30.60 -5.80 5.71
N VAL A 162 30.21 -6.99 6.19
CA VAL A 162 30.71 -8.29 5.72
C VAL A 162 29.60 -9.19 5.19
N VAL A 163 28.35 -8.91 5.56
CA VAL A 163 27.15 -9.45 4.93
C VAL A 163 26.26 -8.26 4.62
N SER A 164 26.07 -8.02 3.33
CA SER A 164 25.16 -6.98 2.84
C SER A 164 23.73 -7.25 3.29
N GLU A 165 22.90 -6.21 3.24
CA GLU A 165 21.49 -6.33 3.59
C GLU A 165 20.78 -7.42 2.77
N GLY A 166 20.19 -8.38 3.48
CA GLY A 166 19.28 -9.39 2.92
C GLY A 166 17.91 -9.26 3.58
N CYS A 167 16.86 -9.11 2.77
CA CYS A 167 15.51 -8.84 3.25
C CYS A 167 14.57 -10.03 3.06
N SER A 168 13.58 -10.14 3.94
CA SER A 168 12.45 -11.06 3.80
C SER A 168 11.17 -10.26 3.97
N MET A 169 10.59 -9.82 2.85
CA MET A 169 9.45 -8.92 2.82
C MET A 169 8.24 -9.58 2.16
N PRO A 170 7.03 -9.37 2.70
CA PRO A 170 5.81 -9.73 2.00
C PRO A 170 5.73 -8.97 0.66
N LYS A 171 5.25 -9.66 -0.39
CA LYS A 171 5.01 -9.07 -1.73
C LYS A 171 3.50 -9.07 -2.00
N PHE A 172 3.01 -8.00 -2.62
CA PHE A 172 1.63 -7.79 -3.03
C PHE A 172 1.54 -7.89 -4.56
#